data_AF-A0A015J7M2-F1
#
_entry.id   AF-A0A015J7M2-F1
#
_cell.length_a   1.000
_cell.length_b   1.000
_cell.length_c   1.000
_cell.angle_alpha   90.00
_cell.angle_beta   90.00
_cell.angle_gamma   90.00
#
_symmetry.space_group_name_H-M   'P 1'
#
loop_
_entity.id
_entity.type
_entity.pdbx_description
1 polymer ?
#
loop_
_entity_poly.entity_id
_entity_poly.type
_entity_poly.pdbx_seq_one_letter_code
_entity_poly.pdbx_strand_id
1 'polypeptide(L)'
;MDITLNSNSENDSKNPDDLILSNDPLHPAILIPELCKLFYHLGWVTGTGGGISIRKDELVYIAPSGVSKERMKPQDMFVLHLSTRKILRAPPVYRPSACTPLFYNAYTMRNAGACVHTHSQNALMVTLVYPGDEFIITHQEMIKGIRRGSTKENLKYNDMCIVPIVENTPEEVDLTDRMAKVKHKNLRTDYTFSLFVKY
;
A
#
# COMPACT_ATOMS: atom_id res chain seq x y z
N MET A 1 48.94 -5.00 -30.83
CA MET A 1 47.51 -5.01 -31.19
C MET A 1 47.11 -6.46 -31.22
N ASP A 2 46.36 -6.90 -30.21
CA ASP A 2 45.40 -8.00 -30.31
C ASP A 2 44.53 -7.92 -29.07
N ILE A 3 43.40 -7.23 -29.27
CA ILE A 3 42.33 -7.08 -28.28
C ILE A 3 41.47 -8.33 -28.42
N THR A 4 41.68 -9.32 -27.55
CA THR A 4 40.72 -10.41 -27.42
C THR A 4 39.54 -9.89 -26.60
N LEU A 5 38.46 -9.56 -27.30
CA LEU A 5 37.21 -9.09 -26.74
C LEU A 5 36.61 -10.12 -25.79
N ASN A 6 36.39 -9.64 -24.57
CA ASN A 6 35.72 -10.30 -23.47
C ASN A 6 34.25 -10.58 -23.87
N SER A 7 33.90 -11.83 -24.14
CA SER A 7 32.51 -12.24 -24.35
C SER A 7 31.82 -12.49 -23.00
N ASN A 8 31.57 -11.42 -22.24
CA ASN A 8 30.60 -11.46 -21.14
C ASN A 8 29.20 -11.35 -21.73
N SER A 9 28.66 -12.47 -22.19
CA SER A 9 27.23 -12.62 -22.46
C SER A 9 26.52 -13.08 -21.19
N GLU A 10 26.40 -12.21 -20.18
CA GLU A 10 25.41 -12.37 -19.12
C GLU A 10 24.08 -11.83 -19.62
N ASN A 11 23.38 -12.63 -20.42
CA ASN A 11 21.98 -12.41 -20.77
C ASN A 11 21.17 -13.53 -20.10
N ASP A 12 21.16 -13.51 -18.78
CA ASP A 12 20.35 -14.39 -17.94
C ASP A 12 18.89 -13.91 -18.05
N SER A 13 18.18 -14.34 -19.11
CA SER A 13 16.77 -14.01 -19.31
C SER A 13 15.92 -14.78 -18.29
N LYS A 14 15.97 -14.35 -17.03
CA LYS A 14 15.08 -14.88 -15.98
C LYS A 14 13.64 -14.67 -16.41
N ASN A 15 12.84 -15.73 -16.34
CA ASN A 15 11.42 -15.65 -16.64
C ASN A 15 10.78 -14.72 -15.59
N PRO A 16 10.12 -13.61 -15.99
CA PRO A 16 9.48 -12.70 -15.04
C PRO A 16 8.50 -13.39 -14.09
N ASP A 17 7.86 -14.48 -14.53
CA ASP A 17 6.91 -15.23 -13.70
C ASP A 17 7.57 -15.96 -12.52
N ASP A 18 8.89 -16.17 -12.53
CA ASP A 18 9.61 -16.73 -11.37
C ASP A 18 9.43 -15.86 -10.12
N LEU A 19 9.13 -14.55 -10.28
CA LEU A 19 8.88 -13.60 -9.19
C LEU A 19 7.56 -13.84 -8.44
N ILE A 20 6.64 -14.64 -8.99
CA ILE A 20 5.34 -14.95 -8.39
C ILE A 20 5.19 -16.42 -8.01
N LEU A 21 6.14 -17.28 -8.41
CA LEU A 21 6.13 -18.70 -8.10
C LEU A 21 6.73 -18.94 -6.72
N SER A 22 5.91 -19.47 -5.81
CA SER A 22 6.36 -19.85 -4.47
C SER A 22 5.44 -20.89 -3.86
N ASN A 23 6.01 -21.74 -2.99
CA ASN A 23 5.23 -22.64 -2.13
C ASN A 23 5.03 -22.06 -0.73
N ASP A 24 5.62 -20.88 -0.44
CA ASP A 24 5.44 -20.19 0.83
C ASP A 24 4.07 -19.48 0.83
N PRO A 25 3.12 -19.84 1.72
CA PRO A 25 1.82 -19.19 1.78
C PRO A 25 1.91 -17.69 2.11
N LEU A 26 3.02 -17.25 2.75
CA LEU A 26 3.26 -15.84 3.06
C LEU A 26 3.91 -15.08 1.90
N HIS A 27 4.20 -15.75 0.78
CA HIS A 27 4.68 -15.09 -0.42
C HIS A 27 3.67 -14.03 -0.88
N PRO A 28 4.08 -12.77 -1.15
CA PRO A 28 3.14 -11.70 -1.50
C PRO A 28 2.17 -12.04 -2.64
N ALA A 29 2.63 -12.80 -3.64
CA ALA A 29 1.77 -13.22 -4.74
C ALA A 29 0.61 -14.13 -4.32
N ILE A 30 0.73 -14.84 -3.20
CA ILE A 30 -0.31 -15.72 -2.63
C ILE A 30 -1.10 -14.95 -1.57
N LEU A 31 -0.40 -14.25 -0.67
CA LEU A 31 -0.98 -13.57 0.46
C LEU A 31 -1.87 -12.37 0.08
N ILE A 32 -1.51 -11.61 -0.97
CA ILE A 32 -2.33 -10.47 -1.42
C ILE A 32 -3.73 -10.93 -1.86
N PRO A 33 -3.89 -11.92 -2.77
CA PRO A 33 -5.21 -12.49 -3.08
C PRO A 33 -5.99 -12.98 -1.86
N GLU A 34 -5.34 -13.69 -0.94
CA GLU A 34 -5.98 -14.22 0.27
C GLU A 34 -6.52 -13.09 1.16
N LEU A 35 -5.70 -12.09 1.46
CA LEU A 35 -6.09 -10.93 2.26
C LEU A 35 -7.17 -10.10 1.57
N CYS A 36 -7.09 -9.92 0.26
CA CYS A 36 -8.13 -9.20 -0.48
C CYS A 36 -9.49 -9.92 -0.44
N LYS A 37 -9.50 -11.26 -0.43
CA LYS A 37 -10.74 -12.02 -0.22
C LYS A 37 -11.31 -11.78 1.17
N LEU A 38 -10.48 -11.80 2.22
CA LEU A 38 -10.90 -11.44 3.57
C LEU A 38 -11.44 -9.99 3.64
N PHE A 39 -10.70 -9.03 3.10
CA PHE A 39 -11.07 -7.62 3.07
C PHE A 39 -12.39 -7.37 2.32
N TYR A 40 -12.66 -8.14 1.27
CA TYR A 40 -13.92 -8.05 0.54
C TYR A 40 -15.10 -8.43 1.43
N HIS A 41 -14.98 -9.54 2.19
CA HIS A 41 -16.02 -9.97 3.12
C HIS A 41 -16.21 -9.01 4.31
N LEU A 42 -15.17 -8.26 4.69
CA LEU A 42 -15.26 -7.18 5.67
C LEU A 42 -15.85 -5.88 5.09
N GLY A 43 -16.13 -5.83 3.78
CA GLY A 43 -16.66 -4.64 3.10
C GLY A 43 -15.61 -3.56 2.80
N TRP A 44 -14.31 -3.88 2.88
CA TRP A 44 -13.23 -2.89 2.75
C TRP A 44 -12.76 -2.66 1.31
N VAL A 45 -12.94 -3.65 0.42
CA VAL A 45 -12.45 -3.61 -0.97
C VAL A 45 -13.53 -4.01 -1.98
N THR A 46 -14.76 -3.56 -1.74
CA THR A 46 -15.91 -3.77 -2.65
C THR A 46 -15.86 -2.83 -3.84
N GLY A 47 -16.61 -3.14 -4.92
CA GLY A 47 -16.70 -2.26 -6.10
C GLY A 47 -15.38 -2.02 -6.82
N THR A 48 -14.43 -2.96 -6.73
CA THR A 48 -13.05 -2.89 -7.26
C THR A 48 -12.12 -1.86 -6.59
N GLY A 49 -12.64 -1.07 -5.64
CA GLY A 49 -11.89 -0.09 -4.86
C GLY A 49 -11.04 -0.72 -3.76
N GLY A 50 -10.08 0.05 -3.24
CA GLY A 50 -9.15 -0.42 -2.23
C GLY A 50 -8.16 -1.50 -2.73
N GLY A 51 -7.41 -2.07 -1.79
CA GLY A 51 -6.44 -3.12 -2.04
C GLY A 51 -5.31 -3.13 -1.02
N ILE A 52 -4.35 -4.01 -1.24
CA ILE A 52 -3.13 -4.09 -0.46
C ILE A 52 -1.94 -4.22 -1.41
N SER A 53 -0.83 -3.63 -1.02
CA SER A 53 0.47 -3.83 -1.62
C SER A 53 1.45 -4.32 -0.57
N ILE A 54 2.34 -5.25 -0.93
CA ILE A 54 3.36 -5.80 -0.03
C ILE A 54 4.73 -5.62 -0.67
N ARG A 55 5.68 -5.13 0.12
CA ARG A 55 7.10 -5.05 -0.22
C ARG A 55 7.81 -6.27 0.34
N LYS A 56 8.59 -6.95 -0.50
CA LYS A 56 9.53 -7.99 -0.11
C LYS A 56 10.90 -7.62 -0.68
N ASP A 57 11.81 -7.25 0.20
CA ASP A 57 13.14 -6.72 -0.16
C ASP A 57 13.04 -5.52 -1.11
N GLU A 58 13.59 -5.63 -2.32
CA GLU A 58 13.55 -4.62 -3.38
C GLU A 58 12.37 -4.79 -4.35
N LEU A 59 11.45 -5.72 -4.06
CA LEU A 59 10.27 -5.99 -4.87
C LEU A 59 9.00 -5.46 -4.21
N VAL A 60 8.11 -4.89 -5.03
CA VAL A 60 6.80 -4.39 -4.61
C VAL A 60 5.73 -5.13 -5.41
N TYR A 61 4.84 -5.82 -4.70
CA TYR A 61 3.76 -6.62 -5.28
C TYR A 61 2.44 -5.86 -5.22
N ILE A 62 1.81 -5.69 -6.38
CA ILE A 62 0.62 -4.84 -6.53
C ILE A 62 -0.47 -5.61 -7.28
N ALA A 63 -1.70 -5.51 -6.79
CA ALA A 63 -2.88 -6.02 -7.48
C ALA A 63 -3.20 -5.21 -8.77
N PRO A 64 -3.84 -5.83 -9.78
CA PRO A 64 -4.31 -5.10 -10.95
C PRO A 64 -5.45 -4.13 -10.62
N SER A 65 -5.56 -3.08 -11.44
CA SER A 65 -6.69 -2.15 -11.39
C SER A 65 -7.98 -2.78 -11.94
N GLY A 66 -9.13 -2.37 -11.41
CA GLY A 66 -10.45 -2.72 -11.97
C GLY A 66 -10.88 -4.18 -11.85
N VAL A 67 -10.15 -5.03 -11.12
CA VAL A 67 -10.53 -6.44 -10.92
C VAL A 67 -11.34 -6.66 -9.64
N SER A 68 -12.15 -7.73 -9.66
CA SER A 68 -12.76 -8.36 -8.49
C SER A 68 -11.69 -8.83 -7.51
N LYS A 69 -11.50 -8.07 -6.42
CA LYS A 69 -10.42 -8.28 -5.44
C LYS A 69 -10.48 -9.64 -4.75
N GLU A 70 -11.68 -10.19 -4.60
CA GLU A 70 -11.96 -11.48 -3.99
C GLU A 70 -11.67 -12.70 -4.89
N ARG A 71 -11.37 -12.47 -6.17
CA ARG A 71 -11.15 -13.52 -7.18
C ARG A 71 -9.75 -13.50 -7.80
N MET A 72 -8.87 -12.65 -7.28
CA MET A 72 -7.51 -12.51 -7.78
C MET A 72 -6.73 -13.82 -7.60
N LYS A 73 -5.77 -14.03 -8.50
CA LYS A 73 -4.83 -15.15 -8.47
C LYS A 73 -3.40 -14.62 -8.42
N PRO A 74 -2.42 -15.44 -8.01
CA PRO A 74 -1.01 -15.04 -8.04
C PRO A 74 -0.54 -14.55 -9.41
N GLN A 75 -1.06 -15.12 -10.50
CA GLN A 75 -0.75 -14.75 -11.88
C GLN A 75 -1.24 -13.36 -12.28
N ASP A 76 -2.12 -12.75 -11.48
CA ASP A 76 -2.65 -11.41 -11.75
C ASP A 76 -1.74 -10.31 -11.17
N MET A 77 -0.73 -10.67 -10.37
CA MET A 77 0.10 -9.71 -9.66
C MET A 77 1.10 -8.98 -10.56
N PHE A 78 1.23 -7.67 -10.33
CA PHE A 78 2.35 -6.89 -10.81
C PHE A 78 3.50 -6.98 -9.82
N VAL A 79 4.73 -7.00 -10.34
CA VAL A 79 5.96 -6.90 -9.53
C VAL A 79 6.77 -5.72 -10.05
N LEU A 80 7.02 -4.76 -9.18
CA LEU A 80 7.79 -3.55 -9.49
C LEU A 80 9.05 -3.50 -8.63
N HIS A 81 10.09 -2.85 -9.13
CA HIS A 81 11.29 -2.55 -8.37
C HIS A 81 11.06 -1.37 -7.42
N LEU A 82 11.46 -1.49 -6.16
CA LEU A 82 11.24 -0.49 -5.11
C LEU A 82 11.83 0.90 -5.41
N SER A 83 13.12 0.99 -5.78
CA SER A 83 13.75 2.29 -6.02
C SER A 83 13.34 2.92 -7.36
N THR A 84 13.37 2.14 -8.45
CA THR A 84 13.16 2.64 -9.82
C THR A 84 11.70 2.67 -10.26
N ARG A 85 10.79 2.01 -9.51
CA ARG A 85 9.39 1.78 -9.89
C ARG A 85 9.21 1.03 -11.22
N LYS A 86 10.29 0.48 -11.79
CA LYS A 86 10.25 -0.27 -13.04
C LYS A 86 9.39 -1.52 -12.85
N ILE A 87 8.47 -1.77 -13.78
CA ILE A 87 7.73 -3.02 -13.83
C ILE A 87 8.70 -4.13 -14.23
N LEU A 88 8.87 -5.11 -13.35
CA LEU A 88 9.68 -6.31 -13.57
C LEU A 88 8.82 -7.45 -14.11
N ARG A 89 7.55 -7.50 -13.68
CA ARG A 89 6.56 -8.47 -14.16
C ARG A 89 5.17 -7.83 -14.24
N ALA A 90 4.45 -8.10 -15.32
CA ALA A 90 3.07 -7.68 -15.52
C ALA A 90 2.22 -8.85 -16.08
N PRO A 91 0.97 -9.00 -15.64
CA PRO A 91 0.01 -9.85 -16.31
C PRO A 91 -0.33 -9.30 -17.72
N PRO A 92 -0.71 -10.16 -18.70
CA PRO A 92 -0.85 -9.74 -20.10
C PRO A 92 -1.99 -8.74 -20.38
N VAL A 93 -3.08 -8.81 -19.60
CA VAL A 93 -4.35 -8.13 -19.92
C VAL A 93 -4.72 -7.00 -18.96
N TYR A 94 -3.94 -6.78 -17.90
CA TYR A 94 -4.28 -5.80 -16.86
C TYR A 94 -3.35 -4.60 -16.85
N ARG A 95 -3.76 -3.57 -16.11
CA ARG A 95 -2.95 -2.41 -15.76
C ARG A 95 -2.66 -2.43 -14.26
N PRO A 96 -1.53 -1.87 -13.81
CA PRO A 96 -1.24 -1.77 -12.38
C PRO A 96 -2.31 -0.92 -11.68
N SER A 97 -2.51 -1.14 -10.38
CA SER A 97 -3.45 -0.35 -9.58
C SER A 97 -3.15 1.15 -9.70
N ALA A 98 -4.21 1.95 -9.83
CA ALA A 98 -4.13 3.40 -9.80
C ALA A 98 -3.52 3.88 -8.47
N CYS A 99 -3.80 3.17 -7.36
CA CYS A 99 -3.22 3.45 -6.04
C CYS A 99 -1.70 3.24 -5.92
N THR A 100 -0.99 2.84 -6.98
CA THR A 100 0.46 2.57 -6.96
C THR A 100 1.28 3.73 -6.37
N PRO A 101 1.11 5.01 -6.80
CA PRO A 101 1.87 6.11 -6.22
C PRO A 101 1.67 6.27 -4.70
N LEU A 102 0.44 6.04 -4.22
CA LEU A 102 0.10 6.11 -2.79
C LEU A 102 0.82 5.01 -2.00
N PHE A 103 0.87 3.78 -2.53
CA PHE A 103 1.63 2.70 -1.91
C PHE A 103 3.13 3.02 -1.83
N TYR A 104 3.68 3.61 -2.90
CA TYR A 104 5.09 4.03 -2.89
C TYR A 104 5.39 5.10 -1.85
N ASN A 105 4.46 6.03 -1.57
CA ASN A 105 4.64 6.97 -0.45
C ASN A 105 4.79 6.24 0.89
N ALA A 106 4.03 5.17 1.14
CA ALA A 106 4.20 4.39 2.36
C ALA A 106 5.60 3.75 2.44
N TYR A 107 6.09 3.19 1.33
CA TYR A 107 7.40 2.55 1.28
C TYR A 107 8.56 3.55 1.38
N THR A 108 8.56 4.61 0.57
CA THR A 108 9.66 5.57 0.50
C THR A 108 9.68 6.48 1.72
N MET A 109 8.52 6.90 2.22
CA MET A 109 8.48 7.89 3.29
C MET A 109 8.52 7.26 4.68
N ARG A 110 8.05 6.01 4.85
CA ARG A 110 7.94 5.34 6.17
C ARG A 110 8.67 4.01 6.26
N ASN A 111 9.33 3.56 5.20
CA ASN A 111 9.95 2.24 5.15
C ASN A 111 8.94 1.12 5.52
N ALA A 112 7.71 1.25 5.03
CA ALA A 112 6.66 0.27 5.29
C ALA A 112 7.00 -1.10 4.64
N GLY A 113 6.51 -2.19 5.24
CA GLY A 113 6.52 -3.52 4.62
C GLY A 113 5.26 -3.82 3.81
N ALA A 114 4.14 -3.17 4.13
CA ALA A 114 2.88 -3.29 3.42
C ALA A 114 2.08 -2.00 3.53
N CYS A 115 1.15 -1.79 2.60
CA CYS A 115 0.21 -0.67 2.64
C CYS A 115 -1.19 -1.20 2.28
N VAL A 116 -2.16 -0.94 3.15
CA VAL A 116 -3.57 -1.30 2.95
C VAL A 116 -4.35 -0.03 2.64
N HIS A 117 -5.14 -0.07 1.58
CA HIS A 117 -6.06 0.99 1.20
C HIS A 117 -7.48 0.40 1.18
N THR A 118 -8.42 1.04 1.89
CA THR A 118 -9.79 0.54 2.02
C THR A 118 -10.78 1.59 1.56
N HIS A 119 -11.88 1.15 0.97
CA HIS A 119 -13.11 1.93 0.77
C HIS A 119 -14.15 1.54 1.84
N SER A 120 -13.71 1.41 3.10
CA SER A 120 -14.59 1.05 4.21
C SER A 120 -15.67 2.09 4.42
N GLN A 121 -16.93 1.65 4.57
CA GLN A 121 -18.05 2.54 4.90
C GLN A 121 -17.80 3.30 6.22
N ASN A 122 -17.15 2.67 7.21
CA ASN A 122 -16.82 3.34 8.47
C ASN A 122 -15.80 4.47 8.27
N ALA A 123 -14.81 4.28 7.39
CA ALA A 123 -13.85 5.33 7.06
C ALA A 123 -14.54 6.52 6.37
N LEU A 124 -15.45 6.23 5.42
CA LEU A 124 -16.27 7.25 4.78
C LEU A 124 -17.15 8.00 5.78
N MET A 125 -17.83 7.29 6.67
CA MET A 125 -18.70 7.92 7.67
C MET A 125 -17.90 8.83 8.62
N VAL A 126 -16.68 8.43 9.02
CA VAL A 126 -15.79 9.29 9.80
C VAL A 126 -15.50 10.60 9.06
N THR A 127 -15.19 10.56 7.76
CA THR A 127 -14.89 11.78 7.00
C THR A 127 -16.09 12.71 6.81
N LEU A 128 -17.31 12.17 6.87
CA LEU A 128 -18.55 12.96 6.79
C LEU A 128 -18.94 13.58 8.14
N VAL A 129 -18.74 12.84 9.24
CA VAL A 129 -19.11 13.27 10.60
C VAL A 129 -18.07 14.23 11.19
N TYR A 130 -16.81 14.12 10.81
CA TYR A 130 -15.71 14.98 11.28
C TYR A 130 -15.35 16.00 10.19
N PRO A 131 -15.88 17.25 10.25
CA PRO A 131 -15.69 18.23 9.18
C PRO A 131 -14.27 18.81 9.11
N GLY A 132 -13.48 18.66 10.18
CA GLY A 132 -12.10 19.11 10.26
C GLY A 132 -11.14 18.33 9.37
N ASP A 133 -9.84 18.59 9.56
CA ASP A 133 -8.73 17.91 8.91
C ASP A 133 -8.18 16.75 9.75
N GLU A 134 -8.80 16.42 10.87
CA GLU A 134 -8.36 15.39 11.81
C GLU A 134 -9.53 14.64 12.43
N PHE A 135 -9.40 13.31 12.48
CA PHE A 135 -10.16 12.45 13.36
C PHE A 135 -9.33 12.18 14.63
N ILE A 136 -9.92 12.43 15.80
CA ILE A 136 -9.26 12.25 17.10
C ILE A 136 -10.13 11.35 17.97
N ILE A 137 -9.51 10.32 18.53
CA ILE A 137 -10.16 9.41 19.50
C ILE A 137 -9.20 9.08 20.64
N THR A 138 -9.74 8.85 21.84
CA THR A 138 -8.97 8.52 23.04
C THR A 138 -9.80 7.60 23.95
N HIS A 139 -9.18 7.01 24.98
CA HIS A 139 -9.84 6.15 25.97
C HIS A 139 -10.53 4.93 25.33
N GLN A 140 -9.85 4.32 24.36
CA GLN A 140 -10.30 3.11 23.66
C GLN A 140 -9.20 2.06 23.73
N GLU A 141 -9.53 0.85 24.18
CA GLU A 141 -8.55 -0.24 24.30
C GLU A 141 -7.89 -0.58 22.95
N MET A 142 -8.65 -0.45 21.87
CA MET A 142 -8.19 -0.73 20.50
C MET A 142 -7.02 0.14 20.05
N ILE A 143 -6.83 1.35 20.59
CA ILE A 143 -5.73 2.23 20.16
C ILE A 143 -4.35 1.70 20.57
N LYS A 144 -4.29 0.75 21.52
CA LYS A 144 -3.05 0.03 21.88
C LYS A 144 -2.47 -0.81 20.74
N GLY A 145 -3.27 -1.11 19.71
CA GLY A 145 -2.80 -1.75 18.48
C GLY A 145 -2.14 -0.77 17.50
N ILE A 146 -2.23 0.54 17.73
CA ILE A 146 -1.77 1.57 16.82
C ILE A 146 -0.40 2.07 17.23
N ARG A 147 0.51 2.12 16.27
CA ARG A 147 1.89 2.56 16.46
C ARG A 147 2.00 4.08 16.47
N ARG A 148 2.82 4.60 17.38
CA ARG A 148 3.06 6.03 17.57
C ARG A 148 4.04 6.54 16.52
N GLY A 149 3.54 7.11 15.42
CA GLY A 149 4.36 7.49 14.26
C GLY A 149 5.36 6.40 13.88
N SER A 150 6.60 6.78 13.55
CA SER A 150 7.69 5.84 13.23
C SER A 150 8.46 5.28 14.42
N THR A 151 8.00 5.49 15.65
CA THR A 151 8.65 4.93 16.85
C THR A 151 8.46 3.43 16.94
N LYS A 152 9.00 2.74 17.95
CA LYS A 152 8.70 1.32 18.24
C LYS A 152 7.56 1.13 19.24
N GLU A 153 6.97 2.23 19.71
CA GLU A 153 5.98 2.23 20.77
C GLU A 153 4.57 2.30 20.19
N ASN A 154 3.64 1.63 20.87
CA ASN A 154 2.22 1.76 20.57
C ASN A 154 1.60 2.84 21.47
N LEU A 155 0.47 3.37 21.05
CA LEU A 155 -0.35 4.25 21.88
C LEU A 155 -0.84 3.49 23.12
N LYS A 156 -1.12 4.22 24.19
CA LYS A 156 -1.74 3.74 25.42
C LYS A 156 -3.23 4.05 25.40
N TYR A 157 -3.99 3.40 26.28
CA TYR A 157 -5.43 3.61 26.41
C TYR A 157 -5.85 5.09 26.51
N ASN A 158 -5.09 5.89 27.26
CA ASN A 158 -5.35 7.30 27.51
C ASN A 158 -4.64 8.25 26.55
N ASP A 159 -3.92 7.74 25.56
CA ASP A 159 -3.31 8.58 24.53
C ASP A 159 -4.37 9.11 23.55
N MET A 160 -4.04 10.17 22.82
CA MET A 160 -4.85 10.64 21.68
C MET A 160 -4.38 9.93 20.42
N CYS A 161 -5.28 9.20 19.77
CA CYS A 161 -5.06 8.64 18.44
C CYS A 161 -5.56 9.64 17.40
N ILE A 162 -4.63 10.24 16.66
CA ILE A 162 -4.93 11.26 15.65
C ILE A 162 -4.72 10.68 14.25
N VAL A 163 -5.78 10.67 13.44
CA VAL A 163 -5.76 10.26 12.04
C VAL A 163 -6.09 11.50 11.18
N PRO A 164 -5.16 11.99 10.35
CA PRO A 164 -5.45 13.12 9.49
C PRO A 164 -6.50 12.75 8.43
N ILE A 165 -7.22 13.76 7.96
CA ILE A 165 -8.22 13.69 6.91
C ILE A 165 -7.79 14.63 5.78
N VAL A 166 -7.59 14.08 4.58
CA VAL A 166 -7.28 14.87 3.38
C VAL A 166 -8.49 14.96 2.47
N GLU A 167 -8.65 16.12 1.84
CA GLU A 167 -9.59 16.30 0.75
C GLU A 167 -9.16 15.45 -0.45
N ASN A 168 -10.12 14.73 -1.05
CA ASN A 168 -9.87 13.98 -2.27
C ASN A 168 -9.55 14.91 -3.45
N THR A 169 -8.95 14.33 -4.47
CA THR A 169 -8.70 14.96 -5.77
C THR A 169 -9.03 13.98 -6.88
N PRO A 170 -9.60 14.44 -8.00
CA PRO A 170 -9.79 13.59 -9.18
C PRO A 170 -8.48 12.95 -9.67
N GLU A 171 -7.37 13.67 -9.51
CA GLU A 171 -6.04 13.24 -9.93
C GLU A 171 -5.25 12.62 -8.76
N GLU A 172 -4.82 11.36 -8.91
CA GLU A 172 -4.10 10.63 -7.85
C GLU A 172 -2.71 11.21 -7.55
N VAL A 173 -2.10 11.92 -8.51
CA VAL A 173 -0.82 12.61 -8.31
C VAL A 173 -0.96 13.71 -7.26
N ASP A 174 -2.04 14.49 -7.31
CA ASP A 174 -2.31 15.54 -6.33
C ASP A 174 -2.61 14.94 -4.94
N LEU A 175 -3.27 13.78 -4.90
CA LEU A 175 -3.50 13.05 -3.66
C LEU A 175 -2.18 12.57 -3.06
N THR A 176 -1.27 12.07 -3.89
CA THR A 176 0.09 11.63 -3.49
C THR A 176 0.85 12.78 -2.83
N ASP A 177 0.80 13.99 -3.40
CA ASP A 177 1.45 15.17 -2.83
C ASP A 177 0.79 15.65 -1.54
N ARG A 178 -0.55 15.58 -1.44
CA ARG A 178 -1.29 15.91 -0.21
C ARG A 178 -0.92 14.97 0.92
N MET A 179 -0.87 13.66 0.66
CA MET A 179 -0.41 12.66 1.63
C MET A 179 1.02 12.96 2.12
N ALA A 180 1.90 13.36 1.22
CA ALA A 180 3.26 13.73 1.57
C ALA A 180 3.30 14.99 2.46
N LYS A 181 2.51 16.02 2.14
CA LYS A 181 2.45 17.29 2.89
C LYS A 181 1.90 17.14 4.30
N VAL A 182 0.87 16.31 4.50
CA VAL A 182 0.30 16.03 5.84
C VAL A 182 1.36 15.50 6.81
N LYS A 183 2.30 14.66 6.32
CA LYS A 183 3.45 14.23 7.14
C LYS A 183 4.28 15.41 7.65
N HIS A 184 4.61 16.36 6.77
CA HIS A 184 5.55 17.43 7.09
C HIS A 184 4.95 18.46 8.04
N LYS A 185 3.64 18.69 7.99
CA LYS A 185 2.94 19.57 8.94
C LYS A 185 2.82 18.96 10.34
N ASN A 186 2.78 17.64 10.44
CA ASN A 186 2.36 16.96 11.67
C ASN A 186 3.53 16.22 12.35
N LEU A 187 4.49 17.00 12.86
CA LEU A 187 5.65 16.54 13.66
C LEU A 187 5.29 16.08 15.09
N ARG A 188 3.99 16.07 15.45
CA ARG A 188 3.52 15.56 16.74
C ARG A 188 3.63 14.03 16.77
N THR A 189 4.09 13.50 17.89
CA THR A 189 4.32 12.07 18.07
C THR A 189 3.03 11.25 18.11
N ASP A 190 1.86 11.87 18.27
CA ASP A 190 0.55 11.21 18.39
C ASP A 190 -0.12 10.83 17.05
N TYR A 191 0.47 11.17 15.91
CA TYR A 191 -0.10 10.84 14.60
C TYR A 191 0.12 9.36 14.24
N THR A 192 -0.95 8.74 13.77
CA THR A 192 -0.89 7.39 13.21
C THR A 192 -0.27 7.39 11.81
N PHE A 193 0.06 6.20 11.31
CA PHE A 193 0.42 6.01 9.91
C PHE A 193 -0.77 5.93 8.95
N SER A 194 -1.97 5.98 9.50
CA SER A 194 -3.22 5.95 8.74
C SER A 194 -3.59 7.36 8.29
N LEU A 195 -4.39 7.43 7.23
CA LEU A 195 -4.97 8.67 6.72
C LEU A 195 -6.36 8.35 6.19
N PHE A 196 -7.31 9.25 6.40
CA PHE A 196 -8.59 9.22 5.72
C PHE A 196 -8.61 10.17 4.53
N VAL A 197 -9.31 9.77 3.47
CA VAL A 197 -9.55 10.61 2.27
C VAL A 197 -11.04 10.89 2.21
N LYS A 198 -11.43 12.16 2.18
CA LYS A 198 -12.84 12.61 2.07
C LYS A 198 -13.36 12.36 0.66
N TYR A 199 -14.34 11.47 0.50
CA TYR A 199 -15.06 11.29 -0.77
C TYR A 199 -16.31 12.15 -0.83
#